data_AF-A0A821S7Q7-F1
#
_entry.id   AF-A0A821S7Q7-F1
#
_cell.length_a   1.000
_cell.length_b   1.000
_cell.length_c   1.000
_cell.angle_alpha   90.00
_cell.angle_beta   90.00
_cell.angle_gamma   90.00
#
_symmetry.space_group_name_H-M   'P 1'
#
loop_
_entity.id
_entity.type
_entity.pdbx_description
1 polymer ?
#
loop_
_entity_poly.entity_id
_entity_poly.type
_entity_poly.pdbx_seq_one_letter_code
_entity_poly.pdbx_strand_id
1 'polypeptide(L)'
;MWAIGVIIFVSITGYFPFNEDMDIQPQLENIPELFQNEIFSHVTEKVKDLLRCRLLVPDAGHRMHAAGVIYHDWFQTSPNLLASCRQLEECLEKKWLTLFFEETDSNPTIPFTTVEASDSY
;
A
#
# COMPACT_ATOMS: atom_id res chain seq x y z
N MET A 1 0.39 1.79 -6.56
CA MET A 1 -0.52 1.47 -5.42
C MET A 1 -1.47 0.33 -5.75
N TRP A 2 -2.21 0.36 -6.85
CA TRP A 2 -3.07 -0.76 -7.28
C TRP A 2 -2.33 -2.11 -7.30
N ALA A 3 -1.19 -2.18 -8.00
CA ALA A 3 -0.38 -3.39 -8.07
C ALA A 3 0.08 -3.90 -6.69
N ILE A 4 0.40 -2.99 -5.76
CA ILE A 4 0.75 -3.34 -4.38
C ILE A 4 -0.44 -3.99 -3.67
N GLY A 5 -1.66 -3.45 -3.86
CA GLY A 5 -2.88 -4.06 -3.36
C GLY A 5 -3.08 -5.49 -3.87
N VAL A 6 -2.87 -5.71 -5.17
CA VAL A 6 -2.95 -7.06 -5.78
C VAL A 6 -1.89 -7.99 -5.20
N ILE A 7 -0.64 -7.53 -5.04
CA ILE A 7 0.45 -8.36 -4.47
C ILE A 7 0.13 -8.75 -3.02
N ILE A 8 -0.33 -7.83 -2.19
CA ILE A 8 -0.69 -8.11 -0.80
C ILE A 8 -1.86 -9.09 -0.76
N PHE A 9 -2.87 -8.90 -1.61
CA PHE A 9 -4.01 -9.81 -1.72
C PHE A 9 -3.54 -11.24 -2.02
N VAL A 10 -2.76 -11.44 -3.08
CA VAL A 10 -2.23 -12.76 -3.48
C VAL A 10 -1.35 -13.36 -2.38
N SER A 11 -0.58 -12.53 -1.67
CA SER A 11 0.27 -13.00 -0.57
C SER A 11 -0.52 -13.56 0.61
N ILE A 12 -1.73 -13.05 0.84
CA ILE A 12 -2.61 -13.49 1.93
C ILE A 12 -3.44 -14.70 1.49
N THR A 13 -3.96 -14.66 0.27
CA THR A 13 -5.00 -15.58 -0.17
C THR A 13 -4.50 -16.72 -1.06
N GLY A 14 -3.35 -16.53 -1.70
CA GLY A 14 -2.79 -17.46 -2.68
C GLY A 14 -3.46 -17.44 -4.06
N TYR A 15 -4.46 -16.56 -4.30
CA TYR A 15 -5.16 -16.48 -5.58
C TYR A 15 -5.24 -15.04 -6.12
N PHE A 16 -5.39 -14.91 -7.43
CA PHE A 16 -5.54 -13.61 -8.08
C PHE A 16 -6.96 -13.05 -7.90
N PRO A 17 -7.10 -11.76 -7.59
CA PRO A 17 -8.42 -11.14 -7.37
C PRO A 17 -9.23 -10.94 -8.66
N PHE A 18 -8.59 -11.00 -9.82
CA PHE A 18 -9.21 -10.77 -11.13
C PHE A 18 -8.88 -11.92 -12.08
N ASN A 19 -9.86 -12.31 -12.89
CA ASN A 19 -9.70 -13.28 -13.96
C ASN A 19 -9.36 -12.54 -15.26
N GLU A 20 -8.26 -12.93 -15.91
CA GLU A 20 -7.77 -12.36 -17.17
C GLU A 20 -8.68 -12.66 -18.37
N ASP A 21 -9.45 -13.74 -18.31
CA ASP A 21 -10.37 -14.14 -19.38
C ASP A 21 -11.70 -13.36 -19.37
N MET A 22 -11.95 -12.56 -18.33
CA MET A 22 -13.20 -11.83 -18.11
C MET A 22 -13.00 -10.32 -18.24
N ASP A 23 -14.05 -9.60 -18.65
CA ASP A 23 -14.02 -8.14 -18.68
C ASP A 23 -13.76 -7.58 -17.27
N ILE A 24 -12.92 -6.55 -17.18
CA ILE A 24 -12.43 -5.99 -15.91
C ILE A 24 -13.49 -5.12 -15.24
N GLN A 25 -14.39 -4.49 -15.99
CA GLN A 25 -15.39 -3.56 -15.47
C GLN A 25 -16.33 -4.19 -14.42
N PRO A 26 -17.02 -5.32 -14.69
CA PRO A 26 -17.87 -5.95 -13.68
C PRO A 26 -17.06 -6.50 -12.50
N GLN A 27 -15.80 -6.88 -12.71
CA GLN A 27 -14.93 -7.36 -11.63
C GLN A 27 -14.53 -6.23 -10.69
N LEU A 28 -14.40 -5.01 -11.20
CA LEU A 28 -14.07 -3.80 -10.46
C LEU A 28 -15.20 -3.40 -9.49
N GLU A 29 -16.45 -3.57 -9.92
CA GLU A 29 -17.65 -3.34 -9.10
C GLU A 29 -17.77 -4.36 -7.97
N ASN A 30 -17.32 -5.60 -8.19
CA ASN A 30 -17.39 -6.69 -7.22
C ASN A 30 -16.22 -6.74 -6.21
N ILE A 31 -15.28 -5.79 -6.25
CA ILE A 31 -14.17 -5.73 -5.29
C ILE A 31 -14.60 -5.79 -3.82
N PRO A 32 -15.68 -5.12 -3.39
CA PRO A 32 -16.17 -5.24 -2.00
C PRO A 32 -16.56 -6.66 -1.59
N GLU A 33 -16.94 -7.51 -2.55
CA GLU A 33 -17.35 -8.91 -2.32
C GLU A 33 -16.15 -9.84 -2.12
N LEU A 34 -14.98 -9.52 -2.70
CA LEU A 34 -13.75 -10.29 -2.53
C LEU A 34 -13.34 -10.47 -1.07
N PHE A 35 -13.66 -9.49 -0.21
CA PHE A 35 -13.32 -9.49 1.22
C PHE A 35 -14.34 -10.20 2.12
N GLN A 36 -15.47 -10.64 1.56
CA GLN A 36 -16.50 -11.39 2.28
C GLN A 36 -16.21 -12.91 2.29
N ASN A 37 -15.22 -13.35 1.52
CA ASN A 37 -14.79 -14.75 1.46
C ASN A 37 -14.27 -15.23 2.83
N GLU A 38 -14.56 -16.49 3.19
CA GLU A 38 -14.11 -17.14 4.43
C GLU A 38 -12.59 -17.08 4.62
N ILE A 39 -11.82 -17.00 3.52
CA ILE A 39 -10.36 -16.86 3.56
C ILE A 39 -9.92 -15.59 4.29
N PHE A 40 -10.73 -14.52 4.25
CA PHE A 40 -10.49 -13.29 4.99
C PHE A 40 -11.01 -13.33 6.44
N SER A 41 -11.67 -14.39 6.89
CA SER A 41 -12.14 -14.50 8.28
C SER A 41 -11.00 -14.48 9.30
N HIS A 42 -9.83 -14.99 8.93
CA HIS A 42 -8.62 -15.03 9.76
C HIS A 42 -7.74 -13.77 9.61
N VAL A 43 -8.09 -12.87 8.70
CA VAL A 43 -7.32 -11.66 8.40
C VAL A 43 -7.86 -10.51 9.25
N THR A 44 -6.95 -9.76 9.88
CA THR A 44 -7.33 -8.62 10.73
C THR A 44 -8.08 -7.56 9.93
N GLU A 45 -9.04 -6.88 10.57
CA GLU A 45 -9.85 -5.86 9.91
C GLU A 45 -9.00 -4.70 9.35
N LYS A 46 -7.87 -4.39 10.00
CA LYS A 46 -6.89 -3.40 9.53
C LYS A 46 -6.34 -3.73 8.14
N VAL A 47 -6.11 -5.00 7.83
CA VAL A 47 -5.61 -5.43 6.51
C VAL A 47 -6.72 -5.32 5.46
N LYS A 48 -7.95 -5.68 5.84
CA LYS A 48 -9.11 -5.56 4.95
C LYS A 48 -9.38 -4.10 4.61
N ASP A 49 -9.32 -3.19 5.59
CA ASP A 49 -9.47 -1.76 5.36
C ASP A 49 -8.41 -1.22 4.39
N LEU A 50 -7.15 -1.58 4.61
CA LEU A 50 -6.06 -1.16 3.72
C LEU A 50 -6.29 -1.64 2.28
N LEU A 51 -6.66 -2.91 2.09
CA LEU A 51 -6.89 -3.47 0.76
C LEU A 51 -8.13 -2.86 0.09
N ARG A 52 -9.28 -2.88 0.79
CA ARG A 52 -10.59 -2.48 0.28
C ARG A 52 -10.71 -0.97 0.09
N CYS A 53 -10.35 -0.20 1.11
CA CYS A 53 -10.65 1.22 1.15
C CYS A 53 -9.53 2.07 0.53
N ARG A 54 -8.31 1.52 0.37
CA ARG A 54 -7.12 2.33 0.07
C ARG A 54 -6.30 1.88 -1.14
N LEU A 55 -6.16 0.57 -1.38
CA LEU A 55 -5.27 0.04 -2.43
C LEU A 55 -6.00 -0.44 -3.68
N LEU A 56 -7.10 -1.18 -3.53
CA LEU A 56 -7.93 -1.70 -4.62
C LEU A 56 -9.12 -0.78 -4.91
N VAL A 57 -8.89 0.53 -4.86
CA VAL A 57 -9.91 1.54 -5.21
C VAL A 57 -9.87 1.78 -6.73
N PRO A 58 -10.99 1.57 -7.45
CA PRO A 58 -11.10 1.78 -8.89
C PRO A 58 -10.64 3.18 -9.32
N ASP A 59 -11.16 4.18 -8.62
CA ASP A 59 -10.83 5.57 -8.83
C ASP A 59 -9.43 5.89 -8.29
N ALA A 60 -8.54 6.34 -9.18
CA ALA A 60 -7.19 6.73 -8.84
C ALA A 60 -7.13 7.97 -7.93
N GLY A 61 -8.08 8.90 -8.03
CA GLY A 61 -8.12 10.13 -7.22
C GLY A 61 -8.42 9.86 -5.75
N HIS A 62 -9.16 8.80 -5.46
CA HIS A 62 -9.47 8.36 -4.09
C HIS A 62 -8.49 7.31 -3.55
N ARG A 63 -7.54 6.85 -4.38
CA ARG A 63 -6.58 5.82 -4.01
C ARG A 63 -5.48 6.41 -3.12
N MET A 64 -5.13 5.71 -2.05
CA MET A 64 -4.12 6.18 -1.11
C MET A 64 -2.73 6.14 -1.75
N HIS A 65 -1.95 7.21 -1.55
CA HIS A 65 -0.56 7.30 -1.98
C HIS A 65 0.36 6.49 -1.06
N ALA A 66 1.54 6.10 -1.57
CA ALA A 66 2.53 5.33 -0.81
C ALA A 66 2.89 5.98 0.53
N ALA A 67 3.09 7.30 0.53
CA ALA A 67 3.36 8.08 1.74
C ALA A 67 2.22 8.01 2.76
N GLY A 68 0.96 7.86 2.34
CA GLY A 68 -0.16 7.69 3.27
C GLY A 68 -0.27 6.27 3.84
N VAL A 69 0.11 5.27 3.04
CA VAL A 69 0.03 3.85 3.44
C VAL A 69 0.95 3.52 4.61
N ILE A 70 2.15 4.11 4.69
CA ILE A 70 3.08 3.85 5.79
C ILE A 70 2.55 4.31 7.14
N TYR A 71 1.66 5.30 7.17
CA TYR A 71 0.99 5.79 8.38
C TYR A 71 -0.30 5.01 8.70
N HIS A 72 -0.69 4.06 7.86
CA HIS A 72 -1.84 3.23 8.13
C HIS A 72 -1.59 2.35 9.36
N ASP A 73 -2.61 2.19 10.20
CA ASP A 73 -2.57 1.42 11.45
C ASP A 73 -1.96 0.02 11.29
N TRP A 74 -2.17 -0.63 10.14
CA TRP A 74 -1.59 -1.95 9.87
C TRP A 74 -0.05 -1.94 9.91
N PHE A 75 0.58 -0.91 9.34
CA PHE A 75 2.04 -0.75 9.37
C PHE A 75 2.53 -0.23 10.73
N GLN A 76 1.77 0.66 11.35
CA GLN A 76 2.13 1.26 12.65
C GLN A 76 2.04 0.27 13.83
N THR A 77 1.20 -0.77 13.71
CA THR A 77 1.02 -1.77 14.79
C THR A 77 2.19 -2.77 14.88
N SER A 78 3.12 -2.80 13.91
CA SER A 78 4.23 -3.75 13.91
C SER A 78 5.47 -3.15 14.59
N PRO A 79 5.75 -3.48 15.87
CA PRO A 79 6.91 -2.93 16.58
C PRO A 79 8.24 -3.32 15.95
N ASN A 80 8.25 -4.38 15.14
CA ASN A 80 9.45 -4.93 14.52
C ASN A 80 9.66 -4.45 13.08
N LEU A 81 8.73 -3.72 12.48
CA LEU A 81 8.83 -3.32 11.07
C LEU A 81 10.11 -2.53 10.79
N LEU A 82 10.41 -1.52 11.62
CA LEU A 82 11.62 -0.73 11.48
C LEU A 82 12.89 -1.58 11.65
N ALA A 83 12.88 -2.53 12.59
CA ALA A 83 14.00 -3.44 12.80
C ALA A 83 14.21 -4.38 11.60
N SER A 84 13.12 -4.92 11.03
CA SER A 84 13.18 -5.74 9.81
C SER A 84 13.66 -4.93 8.60
N CYS A 85 13.23 -3.67 8.45
CA CYS A 85 13.73 -2.79 7.41
C CYS A 85 15.24 -2.56 7.54
N ARG A 86 15.74 -2.29 8.76
CA ARG A 86 17.18 -2.11 9.02
C ARG A 86 17.99 -3.36 8.68
N GLN A 87 17.54 -4.54 9.10
CA GLN A 87 18.21 -5.80 8.78
C GLN A 87 18.29 -6.03 7.26
N LEU A 88 17.22 -5.72 6.54
CA LEU A 88 17.21 -5.85 5.09
C LEU A 88 18.19 -4.88 4.41
N GLU A 89 18.27 -3.64 4.89
CA GLU A 89 19.23 -2.65 4.39
C GLU A 89 20.68 -3.05 4.64
N GLU A 90 20.97 -3.62 5.83
CA GLU A 90 22.28 -4.17 6.16
C GLU A 90 22.66 -5.31 5.21
N CYS A 91 21.74 -6.25 4.94
CA CYS A 91 21.99 -7.34 4.00
C CYS A 91 22.18 -6.87 2.55
N LEU A 92 21.57 -5.75 2.16
CA LEU A 92 21.64 -5.21 0.80
C LEU A 92 22.72 -4.13 0.63
N GLU A 93 23.41 -3.76 1.70
CA GLU A 93 24.39 -2.67 1.76
C GLU A 93 23.86 -1.33 1.20
N LYS A 94 22.55 -1.08 1.34
CA LYS A 94 21.86 0.10 0.79
C LYS A 94 20.79 0.61 1.75
N LYS A 95 20.73 1.93 1.96
CA LYS A 95 19.78 2.60 2.85
C LYS A 95 18.70 3.33 2.04
N TRP A 96 17.48 2.78 1.99
CA TRP A 96 16.34 3.31 1.22
C TRP A 96 15.03 3.31 2.00
N LEU A 97 14.85 2.36 2.92
CA LEU A 97 13.63 2.08 3.66
C LEU A 97 13.55 2.89 4.96
N THR A 98 14.68 3.16 5.61
CA THR A 98 14.72 3.86 6.90
C THR A 98 14.84 5.37 6.79
N LEU A 99 15.22 5.91 5.62
CA LEU A 99 15.35 7.35 5.38
C LEU A 99 14.05 8.11 5.73
N PHE A 100 12.90 7.56 5.35
CA PHE A 100 11.58 8.16 5.64
C PHE A 100 11.25 8.22 7.14
N PHE A 101 11.80 7.32 7.95
CA PHE A 101 11.54 7.32 9.40
C PHE A 101 12.44 8.33 10.13
N GLU A 102 13.66 8.55 9.64
CA GLU A 102 14.64 9.45 10.26
C GLU A 102 14.39 10.94 9.95
N GLU A 103 13.79 11.27 8.80
CA GLU A 103 13.47 12.68 8.44
C GLU A 103 12.36 13.30 9.30
N THR A 104 11.47 12.48 9.88
CA THR A 104 10.33 12.97 10.68
C THR A 104 10.70 13.63 12.01
N ASP A 105 11.92 13.42 12.52
CA ASP A 105 12.39 14.05 13.76
C ASP A 105 12.95 15.47 13.54
N SER A 106 13.11 15.94 12.30
CA SER A 106 13.81 17.21 12.02
C SER A 106 13.03 18.25 11.21
N ASN A 107 12.05 17.89 10.38
CA ASN A 107 11.28 18.88 9.58
C ASN A 107 10.04 18.26 8.91
N PRO A 108 8.79 18.76 9.09
CA PRO A 108 7.58 18.10 8.59
C PRO A 108 7.26 18.38 7.11
N THR A 109 8.26 18.60 6.24
CA THR A 109 8.00 18.91 4.82
C THR A 109 8.05 17.64 3.98
N ILE A 110 6.87 17.23 3.50
CA ILE A 110 6.64 16.07 2.62
C ILE A 110 7.51 16.19 1.34
N PRO A 111 8.29 15.17 0.95
CA PRO A 111 9.24 15.26 -0.16
C PRO A 111 8.59 15.22 -1.56
N PHE A 112 7.26 15.24 -1.66
CA PHE A 112 6.52 15.25 -2.93
C PHE A 112 5.85 16.60 -3.20
N THR A 113 6.54 17.71 -2.93
CA THR A 113 6.24 18.94 -3.68
C THR A 113 6.90 18.79 -5.05
N THR A 114 6.11 18.37 -6.02
CA THR A 114 6.40 18.54 -7.44
C THR A 114 6.79 20.01 -7.62
N VAL A 115 8.04 20.27 -7.99
CA VAL A 115 8.42 21.56 -8.53
C VAL A 115 7.63 21.71 -9.82
N GLU A 116 6.52 22.45 -9.78
CA GLU A 116 5.91 22.96 -11.01
C GLU A 116 6.98 23.81 -11.68
N ALA A 117 7.54 23.27 -12.77
CA ALA A 117 8.35 24.05 -13.69
C ALA A 117 7.44 25.13 -14.27
N SER A 118 7.63 26.34 -13.78
CA SER A 118 7.15 27.57 -14.40
C SER A 118 7.91 27.75 -15.72
N ASP A 119 7.41 27.13 -16.80
CA ASP A 119 7.81 27.49 -18.15
C ASP A 119 7.11 28.80 -18.53
N SER A 120 7.76 29.91 -18.20
CA SER A 120 7.56 31.19 -18.84
C SER A 120 8.67 31.39 -19.88
N TYR A 121 8.35 31.37 -21.16
CA TYR A 121 8.83 32.31 -22.19
C TYR A 121 8.04 32.14 -23.49
#